data_AF-A0A6A0H2M4-F1
#
_entry.id   AF-A0A6A0H2M4-F1
#
_cell.length_a   1.000
_cell.length_b   1.000
_cell.length_c   1.000
_cell.angle_alpha   90.00
_cell.angle_beta   90.00
_cell.angle_gamma   90.00
#
_symmetry.space_group_name_H-M   'P 1'
#
loop_
_entity.id
_entity.type
_entity.pdbx_description
1 polymer ?
#
loop_
_entity_poly.entity_id
_entity_poly.type
_entity_poly.pdbx_seq_one_letter_code
_entity_poly.pdbx_strand_id
1 'polypeptide(L)'
;MSELAAGHGSESWRFVNSNSASAIGILSFAFMCHHSSFLVYESLANNTQQRWNKTTHISVAVSAVLSAAFAISGYVPFTSFVQGDVFENYCWRDDLMNACRGLYSLTILLTFPIECFVARGVLETSFFSQQQPLSFTQHALLTGTIAALVMLLALTTDCLGMVLELNGILVAIPLAFILPGLSYIRVLEGPILCPEKYQAWGVVAFGCVALLAGLVTLLMNLDSLSECSHGKQMEYCFTDFNGTLEPVVF
;
A
#
# COMPACT_ATOMS: atom_id res chain seq x y z
N MET A 1 11.04 -27.32 -8.03
CA MET A 1 10.13 -26.16 -7.85
C MET A 1 8.70 -26.46 -8.29
N SER A 2 8.46 -27.14 -9.42
CA SER A 2 7.10 -27.50 -9.87
C SER A 2 6.37 -28.56 -9.03
N GLU A 3 7.09 -29.43 -8.31
CA GLU A 3 6.47 -30.53 -7.54
C GLU A 3 6.03 -30.15 -6.12
N LEU A 4 6.57 -29.08 -5.52
CA LEU A 4 6.12 -28.61 -4.18
C LEU A 4 4.78 -27.84 -4.24
N ALA A 5 4.41 -27.30 -5.40
CA ALA A 5 3.14 -26.60 -5.62
C ALA A 5 1.93 -27.54 -5.81
N ALA A 6 2.18 -28.84 -6.08
CA ALA A 6 1.12 -29.78 -6.44
C ALA A 6 0.27 -30.28 -5.25
N GLY A 7 0.76 -30.15 -4.01
CA GLY A 7 0.11 -30.72 -2.82
C GLY A 7 -0.99 -29.87 -2.16
N HIS A 8 -1.03 -28.56 -2.43
CA HIS A 8 -1.97 -27.60 -1.80
C HIS A 8 -2.86 -26.84 -2.81
N GLY A 9 -2.82 -27.22 -4.09
CA GLY A 9 -3.19 -26.37 -5.21
C GLY A 9 -4.68 -26.07 -5.43
N SER A 10 -5.62 -26.70 -4.72
CA SER A 10 -7.06 -26.44 -4.95
C SER A 10 -7.58 -25.19 -4.24
N GLU A 11 -7.03 -24.85 -3.08
CA GLU A 11 -7.48 -23.72 -2.26
C GLU A 11 -6.82 -22.39 -2.68
N SER A 12 -5.66 -22.43 -3.35
CA SER A 12 -4.91 -21.25 -3.76
C SER A 12 -5.66 -20.42 -4.82
N TRP A 13 -6.47 -21.05 -5.68
CA TRP A 13 -7.14 -20.38 -6.81
C TRP A 13 -8.58 -19.94 -6.52
N ARG A 14 -8.92 -19.69 -5.24
CA ARG A 14 -10.26 -19.24 -4.86
C ARG A 14 -10.42 -17.74 -5.07
N PHE A 15 -11.53 -17.34 -5.71
CA PHE A 15 -11.85 -15.93 -5.95
C PHE A 15 -12.12 -15.14 -4.66
N VAL A 16 -12.67 -15.81 -3.63
CA VAL A 16 -12.94 -15.21 -2.31
C VAL A 16 -12.35 -16.08 -1.23
N ASN A 17 -11.61 -15.45 -0.33
CA ASN A 17 -11.07 -16.03 0.89
C ASN A 17 -11.40 -15.09 2.08
N SER A 18 -11.24 -15.55 3.32
CA SER A 18 -11.46 -14.75 4.54
C SER A 18 -10.70 -13.42 4.54
N ASN A 19 -9.54 -13.38 3.87
CA ASN A 19 -8.67 -12.22 3.83
C ASN A 19 -8.92 -11.30 2.61
N SER A 20 -10.03 -11.50 1.87
CA SER A 20 -10.33 -10.66 0.70
C SER A 20 -10.56 -9.19 1.07
N ALA A 21 -11.10 -8.92 2.27
CA ALA A 21 -11.30 -7.55 2.74
C ALA A 21 -9.96 -6.84 3.03
N SER A 22 -9.01 -7.56 3.64
CA SER A 22 -7.63 -7.10 3.85
C SER A 22 -6.93 -6.77 2.53
N ALA A 23 -7.12 -7.61 1.51
CA ALA A 23 -6.59 -7.38 0.16
C ALA A 23 -7.16 -6.11 -0.48
N ILE A 24 -8.46 -5.82 -0.27
CA ILE A 24 -9.07 -4.55 -0.72
C ILE A 24 -8.40 -3.36 -0.03
N GLY A 25 -8.08 -3.45 1.26
CA GLY A 25 -7.31 -2.44 1.99
C GLY A 25 -5.95 -2.18 1.34
N ILE A 26 -5.14 -3.24 1.19
CA ILE A 26 -3.80 -3.15 0.58
C ILE A 26 -3.86 -2.58 -0.84
N LEU A 27 -4.84 -3.01 -1.65
CA LEU A 27 -5.04 -2.49 -3.00
C LEU A 27 -5.44 -1.01 -2.98
N SER A 28 -6.29 -0.61 -2.04
CA SER A 28 -6.69 0.79 -1.87
C SER A 28 -5.50 1.67 -1.50
N PHE A 29 -4.59 1.17 -0.66
CA PHE A 29 -3.32 1.83 -0.35
C PHE A 29 -2.42 1.94 -1.58
N ALA A 30 -2.23 0.85 -2.32
CA ALA A 30 -1.37 0.81 -3.50
C ALA A 30 -1.79 1.80 -4.60
N PHE A 31 -3.10 2.04 -4.75
CA PHE A 31 -3.64 3.01 -5.70
C PHE A 31 -3.97 4.37 -5.06
N MET A 32 -3.52 4.63 -3.82
CA MET A 32 -3.74 5.92 -3.18
C MET A 32 -2.75 6.97 -3.72
N CYS A 33 -3.27 7.99 -4.40
CA CYS A 33 -2.51 9.16 -4.81
C CYS A 33 -3.19 10.50 -4.44
N HIS A 34 -4.27 10.43 -3.67
CA HIS A 34 -5.17 11.55 -3.41
C HIS A 34 -4.48 12.70 -2.67
N HIS A 35 -3.56 12.42 -1.75
CA HIS A 35 -2.83 13.42 -0.97
C HIS A 35 -1.89 14.29 -1.81
N SER A 36 -1.33 13.71 -2.88
CA SER A 36 -0.39 14.38 -3.78
C SER A 36 -1.04 14.91 -5.06
N SER A 37 -2.32 14.58 -5.30
CA SER A 37 -3.01 14.89 -6.56
C SER A 37 -3.08 16.39 -6.85
N PHE A 38 -3.25 17.23 -5.82
CA PHE A 38 -3.26 18.70 -5.99
C PHE A 38 -1.90 19.24 -6.44
N LEU A 39 -0.81 18.76 -5.84
CA LEU A 39 0.55 19.16 -6.23
C LEU A 39 0.84 18.76 -7.69
N VAL A 40 0.46 17.54 -8.07
CA VAL A 40 0.63 17.07 -9.46
C VAL A 40 -0.22 17.89 -10.43
N TYR A 41 -1.47 18.20 -10.08
CA TYR A 41 -2.36 19.03 -10.88
C TYR A 41 -1.80 20.44 -11.11
N GLU A 42 -1.27 21.08 -10.07
CA GLU A 42 -0.66 22.41 -10.15
C GLU A 42 0.64 22.42 -10.96
N SER A 43 1.41 21.33 -10.93
CA SER A 43 2.63 21.18 -11.73
C SER A 43 2.37 20.96 -13.23
N LEU A 44 1.13 20.64 -13.63
CA LEU A 44 0.79 20.34 -15.01
C LEU A 44 0.75 21.61 -15.87
N ALA A 45 1.55 21.63 -16.94
CA ALA A 45 1.57 22.76 -17.89
C ALA A 45 0.21 22.95 -18.58
N ASN A 46 -0.38 24.15 -18.44
CA ASN A 46 -1.74 24.47 -18.88
C ASN A 46 -2.78 23.50 -18.29
N ASN A 47 -2.91 23.53 -16.96
CA ASN A 47 -3.82 22.71 -16.17
C ASN A 47 -5.30 22.98 -16.52
N THR A 48 -5.83 22.16 -17.43
CA THR A 48 -7.26 22.15 -17.80
C THR A 48 -7.88 20.83 -17.39
N GLN A 49 -9.18 20.83 -17.05
CA GLN A 49 -9.88 19.63 -16.59
C GLN A 49 -9.79 18.47 -17.60
N GLN A 50 -9.88 18.77 -18.90
CA GLN A 50 -9.80 17.75 -19.96
C GLN A 50 -8.42 17.06 -19.99
N ARG A 51 -7.34 17.84 -19.85
CA ARG A 51 -5.98 17.31 -19.81
C ARG A 51 -5.73 16.52 -18.55
N TRP A 52 -6.17 17.03 -17.40
CA TRP A 52 -6.10 16.31 -16.13
C TRP A 52 -6.80 14.95 -16.23
N ASN A 53 -8.07 14.91 -16.65
CA ASN A 53 -8.81 13.66 -16.82
C ASN A 53 -8.07 12.67 -17.72
N LYS A 54 -7.56 13.12 -18.87
CA LYS A 54 -6.82 12.25 -19.80
C LYS A 54 -5.54 11.71 -19.16
N THR A 55 -4.74 12.57 -18.53
CA THR A 55 -3.50 12.17 -17.86
C THR A 55 -3.78 11.20 -16.73
N THR A 56 -4.73 11.49 -15.85
CA THR A 56 -5.11 10.62 -14.73
C THR A 56 -5.58 9.24 -15.20
N HIS A 57 -6.47 9.18 -16.20
CA HIS A 57 -6.96 7.89 -16.71
C HIS A 57 -5.85 7.05 -17.34
N ILE A 58 -4.95 7.65 -18.12
CA ILE A 58 -3.82 6.93 -18.72
C ILE A 58 -2.88 6.43 -17.62
N SER A 59 -2.52 7.29 -16.66
CA SER A 59 -1.61 6.93 -15.57
C SER A 59 -2.16 5.78 -14.73
N VAL A 60 -3.43 5.86 -14.30
CA VAL A 60 -4.07 4.81 -13.51
C VAL A 60 -4.18 3.51 -14.31
N ALA A 61 -4.54 3.56 -15.59
CA ALA A 61 -4.64 2.37 -16.43
C ALA A 61 -3.29 1.66 -16.61
N VAL A 62 -2.21 2.42 -16.86
CA VAL A 62 -0.86 1.87 -16.97
C VAL A 62 -0.41 1.27 -15.65
N SER A 63 -0.63 1.97 -14.53
CA SER A 63 -0.32 1.44 -13.19
C SER A 63 -1.09 0.15 -12.91
N ALA A 64 -2.38 0.08 -13.25
CA ALA A 64 -3.19 -1.12 -13.05
C ALA A 64 -2.65 -2.34 -13.82
N VAL A 65 -2.25 -2.14 -15.08
CA VAL A 65 -1.67 -3.22 -15.90
C VAL A 65 -0.33 -3.68 -15.33
N LEU A 66 0.55 -2.75 -14.94
CA LEU A 66 1.85 -3.10 -14.36
C LEU A 66 1.69 -3.80 -13.01
N SER A 67 0.85 -3.28 -12.12
CA SER A 67 0.56 -3.89 -10.82
C SER A 67 -0.02 -5.30 -10.99
N ALA A 68 -0.93 -5.51 -11.94
CA ALA A 68 -1.47 -6.84 -12.23
C ALA A 68 -0.38 -7.80 -12.74
N ALA A 69 0.50 -7.34 -13.64
CA ALA A 69 1.61 -8.16 -14.13
C ALA A 69 2.56 -8.58 -12.99
N PHE A 70 2.93 -7.64 -12.11
CA PHE A 70 3.76 -7.93 -10.94
C PHE A 70 3.04 -8.88 -9.97
N ALA A 71 1.78 -8.61 -9.63
CA ALA A 71 1.00 -9.45 -8.71
C ALA A 71 0.86 -10.90 -9.23
N ILE A 72 0.57 -11.08 -10.53
CA ILE A 72 0.48 -12.41 -11.14
C ILE A 72 1.84 -13.11 -11.11
N SER A 73 2.91 -12.43 -11.54
CA SER A 73 4.26 -13.01 -11.55
C SER A 73 4.80 -13.33 -10.15
N GLY A 74 4.39 -12.57 -9.14
CA GLY A 74 4.76 -12.78 -7.74
C GLY A 74 3.90 -13.84 -7.04
N TYR A 75 2.68 -14.09 -7.52
CA TYR A 75 1.78 -15.08 -6.93
C TYR A 75 1.96 -16.48 -7.52
N VAL A 76 1.99 -16.60 -8.86
CA VAL A 76 1.97 -17.89 -9.56
C VAL A 76 3.09 -18.87 -9.13
N PRO A 77 4.34 -18.45 -8.92
CA PRO A 77 5.42 -19.36 -8.54
C PRO A 77 5.31 -19.90 -7.10
N PHE A 78 4.69 -19.15 -6.20
CA PHE A 78 4.70 -19.43 -4.76
C PHE A 78 3.36 -19.86 -4.20
N THR A 79 2.24 -19.42 -4.81
CA THR A 79 0.86 -19.81 -4.45
C THR A 79 0.58 -19.66 -2.95
N SER A 80 0.42 -20.76 -2.22
CA SER A 80 0.13 -20.78 -0.78
C SER A 80 1.31 -20.37 0.11
N PHE A 81 2.51 -20.23 -0.44
CA PHE A 81 3.72 -19.83 0.31
C PHE A 81 4.00 -18.31 0.27
N VAL A 82 3.16 -17.53 -0.42
CA VAL A 82 3.38 -16.09 -0.62
C VAL A 82 3.36 -15.34 0.71
N GLN A 83 4.45 -14.61 0.99
CA GLN A 83 4.53 -13.62 2.07
C GLN A 83 4.05 -12.24 1.65
N GLY A 84 3.83 -11.37 2.64
CA GLY A 84 3.46 -9.97 2.43
C GLY A 84 4.51 -9.17 1.67
N ASP A 85 5.78 -9.55 1.78
CA ASP A 85 6.85 -9.09 0.88
C ASP A 85 7.24 -10.24 -0.07
N VAL A 86 7.11 -10.01 -1.38
CA VAL A 86 7.46 -11.00 -2.41
C VAL A 86 8.94 -11.37 -2.35
N PHE A 87 9.81 -10.46 -1.92
CA PHE A 87 11.24 -10.74 -1.82
C PHE A 87 11.54 -11.73 -0.70
N GLU A 88 10.70 -11.86 0.34
CA GLU A 88 10.90 -12.87 1.39
C GLU A 88 10.66 -14.31 0.88
N ASN A 89 9.97 -14.47 -0.25
CA ASN A 89 9.80 -15.78 -0.87
C ASN A 89 11.10 -16.25 -1.56
N TYR A 90 12.05 -15.37 -1.85
CA TYR A 90 13.29 -15.74 -2.53
C TYR A 90 14.42 -16.04 -1.57
N CYS A 91 15.25 -17.02 -1.89
CA CYS A 91 16.38 -17.39 -1.06
C CYS A 91 17.43 -16.27 -0.96
N TRP A 92 18.16 -16.19 0.15
CA TRP A 92 19.22 -15.18 0.36
C TRP A 92 20.44 -15.38 -0.53
N ARG A 93 20.61 -16.56 -1.11
CA ARG A 93 21.72 -16.89 -2.01
C ARG A 93 21.45 -16.54 -3.47
N ASP A 94 20.27 -16.02 -3.78
CA ASP A 94 19.94 -15.58 -5.13
C ASP A 94 20.50 -14.17 -5.37
N ASP A 95 21.63 -14.10 -6.06
CA ASP A 95 22.34 -12.84 -6.36
C ASP A 95 21.48 -11.86 -7.17
N LEU A 96 20.65 -12.37 -8.10
CA LEU A 96 19.75 -11.53 -8.89
C LEU A 96 18.69 -10.90 -7.99
N MET A 97 18.08 -11.69 -7.11
CA MET A 97 17.09 -11.19 -6.16
C MET A 97 17.71 -10.26 -5.12
N ASN A 98 18.95 -10.51 -4.69
CA ASN A 98 19.69 -9.58 -3.83
C ASN A 98 19.95 -8.24 -4.52
N ALA A 99 20.30 -8.25 -5.81
CA ALA A 99 20.41 -7.01 -6.59
C ALA A 99 19.05 -6.29 -6.68
N CYS A 100 17.95 -7.02 -6.89
CA CYS A 100 16.60 -6.45 -6.88
C CYS A 100 16.22 -5.86 -5.50
N ARG A 101 16.53 -6.54 -4.39
CA ARG A 101 16.34 -6.03 -3.01
C ARG A 101 17.10 -4.72 -2.80
N GLY A 102 18.35 -4.64 -3.26
CA GLY A 102 19.15 -3.41 -3.19
C GLY A 102 18.54 -2.25 -3.99
N LEU A 103 18.12 -2.51 -5.24
CA LEU A 103 17.49 -1.50 -6.11
C LEU A 103 16.13 -1.04 -5.57
N TYR A 104 15.32 -1.97 -5.08
CA TYR A 104 14.06 -1.66 -4.42
C TYR A 104 14.27 -0.81 -3.17
N SER A 105 15.23 -1.18 -2.32
CA SER A 105 15.57 -0.41 -1.10
C SER A 105 16.02 1.01 -1.43
N LEU A 106 16.86 1.18 -2.46
CA LEU A 106 17.27 2.51 -2.94
C LEU A 106 16.07 3.32 -3.44
N THR A 107 15.13 2.69 -4.15
CA THR A 107 13.92 3.34 -4.65
C THR A 107 13.03 3.82 -3.51
N ILE A 108 12.82 2.99 -2.48
CA ILE A 108 12.05 3.37 -1.28
C ILE A 108 12.75 4.50 -0.52
N LEU A 109 14.09 4.44 -0.38
CA LEU A 109 14.88 5.51 0.23
C LEU A 109 14.71 6.85 -0.50
N LEU A 110 14.70 6.85 -1.84
CA LEU A 110 14.49 8.05 -2.65
C LEU A 110 13.04 8.54 -2.65
N THR A 111 12.07 7.67 -2.33
CA THR A 111 10.65 8.03 -2.22
C THR A 111 10.37 8.75 -0.90
N PHE A 112 11.08 8.39 0.18
CA PHE A 112 10.87 8.96 1.51
C PHE A 112 10.93 10.50 1.58
N PRO A 113 11.91 11.19 0.97
CA PRO A 113 11.94 12.65 0.94
C PRO A 113 10.71 13.30 0.31
N ILE A 114 10.14 12.67 -0.73
CA ILE A 114 8.96 13.18 -1.43
C ILE A 114 7.73 13.10 -0.52
N GLU A 115 7.54 11.96 0.15
CA GLU A 115 6.43 11.80 1.09
C GLU A 115 6.58 12.71 2.32
N CYS A 116 7.81 12.89 2.83
CA CYS A 116 8.08 13.88 3.89
C CYS A 116 7.72 15.30 3.44
N PHE A 117 7.98 15.66 2.18
CA PHE A 117 7.60 16.97 1.64
C PHE A 117 6.08 17.17 1.67
N VAL A 118 5.30 16.17 1.25
CA VAL A 118 3.83 16.25 1.26
C VAL A 118 3.29 16.27 2.69
N ALA A 119 3.75 15.36 3.55
CA ALA A 119 3.34 15.29 4.96
C ALA A 119 3.60 16.61 5.69
N ARG A 120 4.77 17.19 5.49
CA ARG A 120 5.12 18.50 6.03
C ARG A 120 4.19 19.59 5.50
N GLY A 121 3.94 19.63 4.19
CA GLY A 121 3.02 20.61 3.59
C GLY A 121 1.65 20.59 4.24
N VAL A 122 1.09 19.41 4.47
CA VAL A 122 -0.20 19.24 5.16
C VAL A 122 -0.15 19.76 6.61
N LEU A 123 0.92 19.46 7.36
CA LEU A 123 1.07 19.93 8.74
C LEU A 123 1.27 21.44 8.83
N GLU A 124 2.05 22.02 7.91
CA GLU A 124 2.28 23.46 7.84
C GLU A 124 0.99 24.22 7.54
N THR A 125 0.20 23.77 6.56
CA THR A 125 -1.10 24.38 6.25
C THR A 125 -2.12 24.18 7.36
N SER A 126 -2.13 23.02 8.04
CA SER A 126 -3.14 22.73 9.07
C SER A 126 -2.86 23.43 10.40
N PHE A 127 -1.61 23.47 10.85
CA PHE A 127 -1.24 23.97 12.19
C PHE A 127 -0.56 25.33 12.17
N PHE A 128 0.10 25.69 11.06
CA PHE A 128 0.93 26.91 10.96
C PHE A 128 0.43 27.87 9.87
N SER A 129 -0.85 27.80 9.49
CA SER A 129 -1.42 28.62 8.40
C SER A 129 -1.20 30.13 8.57
N GLN A 130 -1.09 30.63 9.81
CA GLN A 130 -0.88 32.05 10.09
C GLN A 130 0.60 32.46 10.21
N GLN A 131 1.54 31.51 10.26
CA GLN A 131 2.95 31.74 10.55
C GLN A 131 3.86 31.48 9.33
N GLN A 132 3.31 31.54 8.12
CA GLN A 132 4.07 31.33 6.89
C GLN A 132 4.78 32.62 6.43
N PRO A 133 6.07 32.58 6.06
CA PRO A 133 6.94 31.40 6.02
C PRO A 133 7.57 31.05 7.38
N LEU A 134 7.64 29.75 7.70
CA LEU A 134 8.32 29.24 8.88
C LEU A 134 9.83 29.52 8.82
N SER A 135 10.46 29.77 9.97
CA SER A 135 11.92 29.89 10.06
C SER A 135 12.61 28.56 9.75
N PHE A 136 13.87 28.62 9.29
CA PHE A 136 14.67 27.43 8.98
C PHE A 136 14.71 26.42 10.14
N THR A 137 14.85 26.89 11.37
CA THR A 137 14.89 26.04 12.57
C THR A 137 13.56 25.32 12.81
N GLN A 138 12.43 26.03 12.68
CA GLN A 138 11.10 25.42 12.83
C GLN A 138 10.85 24.38 11.74
N HIS A 139 11.29 24.67 10.51
CA HIS A 139 11.17 23.78 9.38
C HIS A 139 12.03 22.51 9.53
N ALA A 140 13.27 22.67 9.99
CA ALA A 140 14.15 21.55 10.29
C ALA A 140 13.63 20.69 11.45
N LEU A 141 13.10 21.32 12.51
CA LEU A 141 12.52 20.61 13.65
C LEU A 141 11.29 19.80 13.25
N LEU A 142 10.39 20.37 12.46
CA LEU A 142 9.19 19.68 11.98
C LEU A 142 9.57 18.45 11.14
N THR A 143 10.47 18.64 10.17
CA THR A 143 10.93 17.54 9.31
C THR A 143 11.67 16.47 10.10
N GLY A 144 12.55 16.86 11.04
CA GLY A 144 13.26 15.94 11.92
C GLY A 144 12.32 15.14 12.83
N THR A 145 11.26 15.77 13.32
CA THR A 145 10.24 15.09 14.14
C THR A 145 9.46 14.06 13.33
N ILE A 146 9.04 14.41 12.10
CA ILE A 146 8.38 13.46 11.18
C ILE A 146 9.30 12.26 10.92
N ALA A 147 10.56 12.52 10.57
CA ALA A 147 11.52 11.44 10.28
C ALA A 147 11.79 10.55 11.50
N ALA A 148 11.95 11.13 12.69
CA ALA A 148 12.17 10.38 13.92
C ALA A 148 10.97 9.49 14.28
N LEU A 149 9.75 10.01 14.14
CA LEU A 149 8.53 9.24 14.40
C LEU A 149 8.37 8.07 13.42
N VAL A 150 8.60 8.30 12.13
CA VAL A 150 8.53 7.22 11.12
C VAL A 150 9.63 6.18 11.36
N MET A 151 10.84 6.62 11.70
CA MET A 151 11.94 5.71 12.05
C MET A 151 11.61 4.86 13.28
N LEU A 152 11.01 5.46 14.31
CA LEU A 152 10.58 4.72 15.49
C LEU A 152 9.54 3.65 15.14
N LEU A 153 8.53 4.01 14.34
CA LEU A 153 7.51 3.06 13.88
C LEU A 153 8.11 1.92 13.03
N ALA A 154 9.09 2.23 12.18
CA ALA A 154 9.80 1.24 11.39
C ALA A 154 10.61 0.27 12.26
N LEU A 155 11.21 0.74 13.35
CA LEU A 155 11.97 -0.11 14.29
C LEU A 155 11.08 -0.98 15.19
N THR A 156 9.80 -0.62 15.35
CA THR A 156 8.85 -1.39 16.18
C THR A 156 7.99 -2.35 15.37
N THR A 157 8.07 -2.34 14.04
CA THR A 157 7.16 -3.10 13.18
C THR A 157 7.91 -4.00 12.22
N ASP A 158 7.69 -5.30 12.35
CA ASP A 158 8.39 -6.31 11.55
C ASP A 158 7.57 -6.78 10.33
N CYS A 159 6.26 -6.55 10.36
CA CYS A 159 5.32 -7.06 9.36
C CYS A 159 4.94 -6.00 8.32
N LEU A 160 5.55 -6.03 7.13
CA LEU A 160 5.15 -5.13 6.04
C LEU A 160 3.66 -5.29 5.67
N GLY A 161 3.18 -6.53 5.52
CA GLY A 161 1.80 -6.83 5.13
C GLY A 161 0.76 -6.23 6.08
N MET A 162 0.99 -6.33 7.40
CA MET A 162 0.11 -5.76 8.43
C MET A 162 0.05 -4.23 8.33
N VAL A 163 1.21 -3.56 8.15
CA VAL A 163 1.27 -2.10 8.01
C VAL A 163 0.50 -1.64 6.79
N LEU A 164 0.68 -2.32 5.66
CA LEU A 164 -0.03 -2.02 4.41
C LEU A 164 -1.54 -2.22 4.55
N GLU A 165 -1.96 -3.30 5.20
CA GLU A 165 -3.38 -3.59 5.46
C GLU A 165 -4.00 -2.52 6.37
N LEU A 166 -3.36 -2.20 7.49
CA LEU A 166 -3.83 -1.20 8.46
C LEU A 166 -3.95 0.17 7.81
N ASN A 167 -2.93 0.60 7.06
CA ASN A 167 -2.94 1.87 6.35
C ASN A 167 -4.02 1.88 5.27
N GLY A 168 -4.16 0.79 4.53
CA GLY A 168 -5.21 0.60 3.53
C GLY A 168 -6.62 0.78 4.10
N ILE A 169 -6.91 0.06 5.17
CA ILE A 169 -8.24 0.06 5.78
C ILE A 169 -8.52 1.41 6.46
N LEU A 170 -7.63 1.89 7.32
CA LEU A 170 -7.90 3.05 8.17
C LEU A 170 -7.67 4.40 7.48
N VAL A 171 -6.77 4.46 6.49
CA VAL A 171 -6.34 5.72 5.87
C VAL A 171 -6.76 5.77 4.41
N ALA A 172 -6.43 4.75 3.62
CA ALA A 172 -6.68 4.75 2.18
C ALA A 172 -8.16 4.74 1.83
N ILE A 173 -8.93 3.81 2.41
CA ILE A 173 -10.35 3.66 2.08
C ILE A 173 -11.14 4.95 2.39
N PRO A 174 -10.99 5.58 3.59
CA PRO A 174 -11.67 6.85 3.86
C PRO A 174 -11.23 7.99 2.93
N LEU A 175 -9.93 8.14 2.65
CA LEU A 175 -9.41 9.23 1.81
C LEU A 175 -9.73 9.06 0.32
N ALA A 176 -9.80 7.83 -0.18
CA ALA A 176 -10.04 7.55 -1.59
C ALA A 176 -11.52 7.44 -1.95
N PHE A 177 -12.34 6.84 -1.07
CA PHE A 177 -13.75 6.55 -1.40
C PHE A 177 -14.73 7.44 -0.63
N ILE A 178 -14.58 7.55 0.68
CA ILE A 178 -15.58 8.19 1.54
C ILE A 178 -15.50 9.72 1.42
N LEU A 179 -14.32 10.31 1.67
CA LEU A 179 -14.14 11.76 1.71
C LEU A 179 -14.41 12.44 0.35
N PRO A 180 -13.88 11.96 -0.79
CA PRO A 180 -14.18 12.57 -2.08
C PRO A 180 -15.66 12.44 -2.46
N GLY A 181 -16.27 11.27 -2.19
CA GLY A 181 -17.69 11.03 -2.46
C GLY A 181 -18.61 11.96 -1.66
N LEU A 182 -18.34 12.11 -0.36
CA LEU A 182 -19.09 13.04 0.49
C LEU A 182 -18.88 14.51 0.10
N SER A 183 -17.64 14.87 -0.24
CA SER A 183 -17.31 16.24 -0.70
C SER A 183 -18.05 16.57 -1.99
N TYR A 184 -18.09 15.64 -2.95
CA TYR A 184 -18.84 15.81 -4.20
C TYR A 184 -20.35 16.02 -3.96
N ILE A 185 -20.95 15.22 -3.08
CA ILE A 185 -22.38 15.33 -2.73
C ILE A 185 -22.70 16.69 -2.09
N ARG A 186 -21.78 17.22 -1.28
CA ARG A 186 -21.91 18.50 -0.56
C ARG A 186 -21.70 19.72 -1.44
N VAL A 187 -20.77 19.63 -2.41
CA VAL A 187 -20.46 20.73 -3.34
C VAL A 187 -21.52 20.87 -4.41
N LEU A 188 -22.09 19.77 -4.91
CA LEU A 188 -23.12 19.82 -5.93
C LEU A 188 -24.44 20.33 -5.35
N GLU A 189 -24.95 21.45 -5.84
CA GLU A 189 -26.22 22.04 -5.41
C GLU A 189 -27.41 21.12 -5.74
N GLY A 190 -28.46 21.16 -4.91
CA GLY A 190 -29.69 20.37 -5.09
C GLY A 190 -29.91 19.26 -4.06
N PRO A 191 -31.05 18.55 -4.14
CA PRO A 191 -31.41 17.48 -3.21
C PRO A 191 -30.31 16.43 -3.01
N ILE A 192 -30.22 15.88 -1.81
CA ILE A 192 -29.19 14.88 -1.45
C ILE A 192 -29.33 13.54 -2.21
N LEU A 193 -30.52 13.25 -2.73
CA LEU A 193 -30.88 12.00 -3.42
C LEU A 193 -31.18 12.22 -4.92
N CYS A 194 -30.42 13.11 -5.56
CA CYS A 194 -30.54 13.32 -7.01
C CYS A 194 -29.90 12.17 -7.82
N PRO A 195 -30.44 11.85 -9.02
CA PRO A 195 -29.86 10.86 -9.91
C PRO A 195 -28.39 11.14 -10.23
N GLU A 196 -28.02 12.41 -10.41
CA GLU A 196 -26.64 12.83 -10.71
C GLU A 196 -25.64 12.51 -9.57
N LYS A 197 -26.13 12.26 -8.35
CA LYS A 197 -25.32 11.94 -7.16
C LYS A 197 -25.23 10.42 -6.90
N TYR A 198 -25.89 9.57 -7.69
CA TYR A 198 -25.96 8.12 -7.41
C TYR A 198 -24.58 7.46 -7.41
N GLN A 199 -23.69 7.88 -8.33
CA GLN A 199 -22.33 7.34 -8.44
C GLN A 199 -21.51 7.66 -7.19
N ALA A 200 -21.62 8.89 -6.67
CA ALA A 200 -20.93 9.30 -5.46
C ALA A 200 -21.42 8.53 -4.23
N TRP A 201 -22.74 8.34 -4.09
CA TRP A 201 -23.30 7.49 -3.03
C TRP A 201 -22.84 6.03 -3.14
N GLY A 202 -22.73 5.49 -4.36
CA GLY A 202 -22.19 4.15 -4.59
C GLY A 202 -20.75 4.01 -4.12
N VAL A 203 -19.90 5.00 -4.41
CA VAL A 203 -18.49 5.01 -3.94
C VAL A 203 -18.41 5.12 -2.42
N VAL A 204 -19.22 5.98 -1.80
CA VAL A 204 -19.27 6.09 -0.32
C VAL A 204 -19.75 4.78 0.31
N ALA A 205 -20.81 4.18 -0.22
CA ALA A 205 -21.34 2.91 0.29
C ALA A 205 -20.30 1.79 0.18
N PHE A 206 -19.61 1.68 -0.96
CA PHE A 206 -18.51 0.74 -1.14
C PHE A 206 -17.39 0.97 -0.11
N GLY A 207 -16.96 2.23 0.07
CA GLY A 207 -15.95 2.59 1.06
C GLY A 207 -16.35 2.21 2.49
N CYS A 208 -17.61 2.47 2.89
CA CYS A 208 -18.12 2.09 4.20
C CYS A 208 -18.15 0.56 4.40
N VAL A 209 -18.63 -0.19 3.39
CA VAL A 209 -18.67 -1.65 3.46
C VAL A 209 -17.27 -2.25 3.53
N ALA A 210 -16.35 -1.77 2.69
CA ALA A 210 -14.96 -2.23 2.66
C ALA A 210 -14.22 -1.89 3.97
N LEU A 211 -14.45 -0.70 4.54
CA LEU A 211 -13.89 -0.30 5.84
C LEU A 211 -14.40 -1.21 6.96
N LEU A 212 -15.71 -1.47 7.02
CA LEU A 212 -16.31 -2.33 8.04
C LEU A 212 -15.81 -3.78 7.90
N ALA A 213 -15.84 -4.34 6.70
CA ALA A 213 -15.38 -5.70 6.44
C ALA A 213 -13.88 -5.85 6.72
N GLY A 214 -13.07 -4.87 6.33
CA GLY A 214 -11.64 -4.82 6.61
C GLY A 214 -11.36 -4.75 8.11
N LEU A 215 -12.04 -3.86 8.83
CA LEU A 215 -11.89 -3.72 10.28
C LEU A 215 -12.28 -5.01 11.02
N VAL A 216 -13.36 -5.66 10.61
CA VAL A 216 -13.76 -6.96 11.18
C VAL A 216 -12.70 -8.02 10.94
N THR A 217 -12.16 -8.10 9.72
CA THR A 217 -11.13 -9.08 9.36
C THR A 217 -9.83 -8.82 10.13
N LEU A 218 -9.42 -7.56 10.25
CA LEU A 218 -8.26 -7.14 11.02
C LEU A 218 -8.40 -7.50 12.50
N LEU A 219 -9.57 -7.27 13.10
CA LEU A 219 -9.83 -7.62 14.50
C LEU A 219 -9.86 -9.13 14.73
N MET A 220 -10.40 -9.90 13.78
CA MET A 220 -10.43 -11.37 13.88
C MET A 220 -9.05 -12.00 13.70
N ASN A 221 -8.20 -11.41 12.87
CA ASN A 221 -6.87 -11.93 12.57
C ASN A 221 -5.75 -11.28 13.41
N LEU A 222 -6.09 -10.44 14.39
CA LEU A 222 -5.14 -9.64 15.16
C LEU A 222 -4.09 -10.52 15.86
N ASP A 223 -4.51 -11.67 16.39
CA ASP A 223 -3.62 -12.62 17.07
C ASP A 223 -2.71 -13.37 16.08
N SER A 224 -3.24 -13.78 14.92
CA SER A 224 -2.48 -14.46 13.86
C SER A 224 -1.52 -13.54 13.09
N LEU A 225 -1.75 -12.22 13.11
CA LEU A 225 -0.91 -11.22 12.47
C LEU A 225 0.40 -10.97 13.24
N SER A 226 0.52 -11.44 14.49
CA SER A 226 1.69 -11.22 15.36
C SER A 226 2.83 -12.23 15.15
N GLU A 227 2.62 -13.33 14.43
CA GLU A 227 3.65 -14.32 14.11
C GLU A 227 4.50 -13.92 12.89
N CYS A 228 5.05 -12.70 12.89
CA CYS A 228 6.05 -12.32 11.91
C CYS A 228 7.43 -12.75 12.39
N SER A 229 8.03 -13.68 11.66
CA SER A 229 9.38 -14.14 11.98
C SER A 229 10.43 -13.30 11.24
N HIS A 230 11.16 -12.49 11.99
CA HIS A 230 12.29 -11.74 11.46
C HIS A 230 13.40 -12.68 10.97
N GLY A 231 13.88 -12.47 9.73
CA GLY A 231 15.09 -13.13 9.21
C GLY A 231 15.01 -14.66 9.07
N LYS A 232 13.81 -15.25 8.99
CA LYS A 232 13.66 -16.67 8.66
C LYS A 232 13.45 -16.84 7.18
N GLN A 233 14.31 -17.64 6.58
CA GLN A 233 14.21 -18.02 5.18
C GLN A 233 13.24 -19.20 5.02
N MET A 234 12.60 -19.30 3.86
CA MET A 234 11.66 -20.38 3.55
C MET A 234 12.30 -21.76 3.62
N GLU A 235 11.55 -22.77 4.07
CA GLU A 235 12.06 -24.14 4.26
C GLU A 235 12.64 -24.73 2.97
N TYR A 236 12.06 -24.43 1.81
CA TYR A 236 12.55 -24.90 0.51
C TYR A 236 13.90 -24.29 0.09
N CYS A 237 14.41 -23.31 0.82
CA CYS A 237 15.76 -22.80 0.62
C CYS A 237 16.83 -23.64 1.32
N PHE A 238 16.42 -24.67 2.06
CA PHE A 238 17.31 -25.61 2.73
C PHE A 238 17.11 -27.03 2.20
N THR A 239 18.19 -27.80 2.15
CA THR A 239 18.20 -29.25 1.93
C THR A 239 18.43 -29.94 3.26
N ASP A 240 17.64 -30.99 3.55
CA ASP A 240 17.88 -31.83 4.71
C ASP A 240 19.02 -32.82 4.42
N PHE A 241 20.12 -32.70 5.16
CA PHE A 241 21.24 -33.63 5.15
C PHE A 241 21.45 -34.16 6.56
N ASN A 242 21.26 -35.47 6.78
CA ASN A 242 21.39 -36.14 8.09
C ASN A 242 20.54 -35.52 9.23
N GLY A 243 19.34 -34.99 8.93
CA GLY A 243 18.46 -34.37 9.93
C GLY A 243 18.85 -32.93 10.28
N THR A 244 19.80 -32.34 9.55
CA THR A 244 20.17 -30.93 9.64
C THR A 244 19.84 -30.23 8.32
N LEU A 245 19.13 -29.11 8.42
CA LEU A 245 18.80 -28.24 7.28
C LEU A 245 20.03 -27.42 6.90
N GLU A 246 20.63 -27.73 5.75
CA GLU A 246 21.74 -26.95 5.16
C GLU A 246 21.24 -26.08 4.00
N PRO A 247 21.76 -24.85 3.81
CA PRO A 247 21.33 -23.98 2.71
C PRO A 247 21.68 -24.59 1.35
N VAL A 248 20.73 -24.60 0.41
CA VAL A 248 20.97 -25.17 -0.93
C VAL A 248 22.08 -24.38 -1.64
N VAL A 249 23.16 -25.09 -2.02
CA VAL A 249 24.27 -24.56 -2.83
C VAL A 249 23.91 -24.78 -4.30
N PHE A 250 23.40 -23.75 -4.96
CA PHE A 250 23.50 -23.64 -6.42
C PHE A 250 24.72 -22.80 -6.77
#